data_AF-A0A3A4Q9T2-F1
#
_entry.id   AF-A0A3A4Q9T2-F1
#
_cell.length_a   1.000
_cell.length_b   1.000
_cell.length_c   1.000
_cell.angle_alpha   90.00
_cell.angle_beta   90.00
_cell.angle_gamma   90.00
#
_symmetry.space_group_name_H-M   'P 1'
#
loop_
_entity.id
_entity.type
_entity.pdbx_description
1 polymer ?
#
loop_
_entity_poly.entity_id
_entity_poly.type
_entity_poly.pdbx_seq_one_letter_code
_entity_poly.pdbx_strand_id
1 'polypeptide(L)'
;MGCALALAAVVAVPVNADVVYEQQFTQGQVAGPQCIAWQAFQAALVPQAYTKLTVSGSNDPTGKVCDDPNAVQQIAAALNTNGTLAITCNGINWRIGACGPSRELSAAGTTCLCSNPAHILRPCLTNFNWGGIAGPTCNAPTQTMKVVFETGSRTTCFYKTKKFKQKKCVDSGCPTKRVDECLVDSELPCEDVGQCSKKINLSSGCANPEEKGRCKHILARCDCK
;
A
#
# COMPACT_ATOMS: atom_id res chain seq x y z
N MET A 1 22.76 -42.33 5.71
CA MET A 1 22.71 -40.87 5.95
C MET A 1 21.84 -40.26 4.85
N GLY A 2 20.55 -40.07 5.11
CA GLY A 2 19.62 -39.48 4.16
C GLY A 2 19.41 -38.00 4.48
N CYS A 3 19.82 -37.13 3.57
CA CYS A 3 19.62 -35.69 3.67
C CYS A 3 18.18 -35.37 3.22
N ALA A 4 17.30 -35.02 4.15
CA ALA A 4 15.95 -34.55 3.83
C ALA A 4 16.01 -33.07 3.46
N LEU A 5 15.76 -32.74 2.19
CA LEU A 5 15.49 -31.37 1.77
C LEU A 5 14.12 -30.96 2.30
N ALA A 6 14.09 -29.98 3.19
CA ALA A 6 12.87 -29.28 3.57
C ALA A 6 12.42 -28.39 2.41
N LEU A 7 11.25 -28.68 1.83
CA LEU A 7 10.55 -27.74 0.96
C LEU A 7 10.09 -26.55 1.81
N ALA A 8 10.68 -25.38 1.60
CA ALA A 8 10.11 -24.13 2.09
C ALA A 8 8.86 -23.82 1.25
N ALA A 9 7.67 -23.90 1.87
CA ALA A 9 6.45 -23.41 1.24
C ALA A 9 6.54 -21.88 1.17
N VAL A 10 6.63 -21.34 -0.05
CA VAL A 10 6.47 -19.91 -0.29
C VAL A 10 5.00 -19.59 -0.10
N VAL A 11 4.65 -19.05 1.08
CA VAL A 11 3.31 -18.51 1.32
C VAL A 11 3.20 -17.21 0.54
N ALA A 12 2.41 -17.20 -0.53
CA ALA A 12 2.07 -15.98 -1.23
C ALA A 12 1.26 -15.09 -0.28
N VAL A 13 1.86 -13.98 0.16
CA VAL A 13 1.14 -12.93 0.91
C VAL A 13 0.10 -12.35 -0.06
N PRO A 14 -1.20 -12.31 0.28
CA PRO A 14 -2.18 -11.68 -0.58
C PRO A 14 -1.84 -10.20 -0.73
N VAL A 15 -1.43 -9.81 -1.93
CA VAL A 15 -1.41 -8.42 -2.37
C VAL A 15 -2.86 -7.92 -2.37
N ASN A 16 -3.08 -6.71 -1.82
CA ASN A 16 -4.37 -6.01 -1.74
C ASN A 16 -5.24 -6.32 -0.50
N ALA A 17 -4.66 -6.24 0.70
CA ALA A 17 -5.45 -6.17 1.93
C ALA A 17 -5.32 -4.77 2.54
N ASP A 18 -6.44 -4.21 2.99
CA ASP A 18 -6.46 -2.93 3.69
C ASP A 18 -5.58 -3.00 4.95
N VAL A 19 -4.82 -1.94 5.18
CA VAL A 19 -3.99 -1.81 6.37
C VAL A 19 -4.76 -1.00 7.39
N VAL A 20 -5.12 -1.64 8.50
CA VAL A 20 -6.02 -1.07 9.51
C VAL A 20 -5.30 -0.92 10.85
N TYR A 21 -5.43 0.25 11.44
CA TYR A 21 -5.14 0.52 12.85
C TYR A 21 -6.44 0.91 13.53
N GLU A 22 -6.78 0.24 14.63
CA GLU A 22 -7.94 0.59 15.44
C GLU A 22 -7.64 0.24 16.90
N GLN A 23 -7.72 1.24 17.78
CA GLN A 23 -7.38 1.07 19.19
C GLN A 23 -8.29 1.93 20.07
N GLN A 24 -8.58 1.43 21.28
CA GLN A 24 -9.27 2.18 22.32
C GLN A 24 -8.25 2.96 23.16
N PHE A 25 -8.53 4.23 23.39
CA PHE A 25 -7.73 5.12 24.24
C PHE A 25 -8.56 5.57 25.43
N THR A 26 -7.94 5.57 26.62
CA THR A 26 -8.60 5.96 27.87
C THR A 26 -8.05 7.29 28.35
N GLN A 27 -8.94 8.22 28.70
CA GLN A 27 -8.54 9.53 29.24
C GLN A 27 -7.66 9.36 30.49
N GLY A 28 -6.63 10.20 30.59
CA GLY A 28 -5.70 10.18 31.74
C GLY A 28 -4.72 9.00 31.76
N GLN A 29 -4.71 8.14 30.73
CA GLN A 29 -3.80 7.01 30.61
C GLN A 29 -2.76 7.21 29.51
N VAL A 30 -1.56 6.67 29.72
CA VAL A 30 -0.52 6.58 28.68
C VAL A 30 -0.88 5.47 27.70
N ALA A 31 -0.65 5.71 26.42
CA ALA A 31 -1.08 4.85 25.32
C ALA A 31 -0.02 3.79 24.92
N GLY A 32 0.57 3.10 25.90
CA GLY A 32 1.68 2.16 25.68
C GLY A 32 1.37 1.02 24.70
N PRO A 33 0.35 0.18 24.94
CA PRO A 33 -0.06 -0.87 24.00
C PRO A 33 -0.46 -0.32 22.62
N GLN A 34 -1.14 0.83 22.62
CA GLN A 34 -1.59 1.49 21.39
C GLN A 34 -0.41 2.02 20.57
N CYS A 35 0.69 2.43 21.20
CA CYS A 35 1.94 2.78 20.52
C CYS A 35 2.59 1.58 19.86
N ILE A 36 2.66 0.42 20.52
CA ILE A 36 3.20 -0.81 19.93
C ILE A 36 2.39 -1.17 18.68
N ALA A 37 1.06 -1.13 18.77
CA ALA A 37 0.17 -1.36 17.63
C ALA A 37 0.37 -0.30 16.52
N TRP A 38 0.64 0.96 16.89
CA TRP A 38 0.87 2.04 15.93
C TRP A 38 2.17 1.84 15.15
N GLN A 39 3.24 1.43 15.81
CA GLN A 39 4.51 1.10 15.16
C GLN A 39 4.39 -0.11 14.24
N ALA A 40 3.64 -1.15 14.66
CA ALA A 40 3.35 -2.30 13.81
C ALA A 40 2.53 -1.89 12.57
N PHE A 41 1.52 -1.02 12.74
CA PHE A 41 0.76 -0.44 11.65
C PHE A 41 1.65 0.37 10.68
N GLN A 42 2.52 1.24 11.20
CA GLN A 42 3.47 2.00 10.37
C GLN A 42 4.38 1.06 9.57
N ALA A 43 4.90 0.00 10.18
CA ALA A 43 5.74 -0.99 9.51
C ALA A 43 4.98 -1.76 8.41
N ALA A 44 3.67 -1.99 8.59
CA ALA A 44 2.83 -2.65 7.59
C ALA A 44 2.52 -1.78 6.37
N LEU A 45 2.76 -0.46 6.41
CA LEU A 45 2.54 0.46 5.29
C LEU A 45 3.63 0.36 4.21
N VAL A 46 3.90 -0.85 3.73
CA VAL A 46 4.85 -1.12 2.63
C VAL A 46 4.32 -0.56 1.30
N PRO A 47 5.18 -0.36 0.27
CA PRO A 47 4.72 0.10 -1.04
C PRO A 47 3.68 -0.83 -1.68
N GLN A 48 2.45 -0.36 -1.82
CA GLN A 48 1.34 -1.02 -2.52
C GLN A 48 0.35 0.04 -3.02
N ALA A 49 -0.64 -0.36 -3.83
CA ALA A 49 -1.59 0.56 -4.46
C ALA A 49 -2.66 1.06 -3.48
N TYR A 50 -2.28 1.94 -2.55
CA TYR A 50 -3.24 2.60 -1.67
C TYR A 50 -4.09 3.59 -2.46
N THR A 51 -5.40 3.49 -2.31
CA THR A 51 -6.35 4.35 -3.05
C THR A 51 -7.07 5.32 -2.15
N LYS A 52 -7.19 5.00 -0.85
CA LYS A 52 -7.91 5.84 0.10
C LYS A 52 -7.35 5.71 1.50
N LEU A 53 -7.30 6.83 2.20
CA LEU A 53 -6.99 6.94 3.62
C LEU A 53 -8.21 7.47 4.35
N THR A 54 -8.64 6.78 5.40
CA THR A 54 -9.70 7.23 6.30
C THR A 54 -9.17 7.31 7.73
N VAL A 55 -9.36 8.45 8.40
CA VAL A 55 -9.11 8.65 9.84
C VAL A 55 -10.44 8.95 10.54
N SER A 56 -10.86 8.07 11.43
CA SER A 56 -12.18 8.13 12.09
C SER A 56 -12.07 7.70 13.57
N GLY A 57 -13.18 7.76 14.29
CA GLY A 57 -13.25 7.27 15.66
C GLY A 57 -14.66 7.29 16.23
N SER A 58 -14.82 6.88 17.49
CA SER A 58 -16.13 6.86 18.14
C SER A 58 -16.80 8.23 18.26
N ASN A 59 -16.01 9.31 18.23
CA ASN A 59 -16.49 10.70 18.29
C ASN A 59 -16.82 11.30 16.91
N ASP A 60 -16.34 10.68 15.84
CA ASP A 60 -16.66 11.03 14.45
C ASP A 60 -16.53 9.78 13.57
N PRO A 61 -17.61 8.98 13.47
CA PRO A 61 -17.60 7.74 12.70
C PRO A 61 -17.44 7.97 11.18
N THR A 62 -17.80 9.16 10.68
CA THR A 62 -17.59 9.53 9.27
C THR A 62 -16.12 9.81 8.99
N GLY A 63 -15.47 10.56 9.88
CA GLY A 63 -14.04 10.82 9.85
C GLY A 63 -13.57 11.77 8.74
N LYS A 64 -12.27 11.72 8.48
CA LYS A 64 -11.56 12.47 7.44
C LYS A 64 -11.02 11.52 6.39
N VAL A 65 -11.24 11.86 5.12
CA VAL A 65 -10.90 11.01 3.98
C VAL A 65 -9.95 11.73 3.04
N CYS A 66 -8.93 11.02 2.57
CA CYS A 66 -8.15 11.36 1.40
C CYS A 66 -8.26 10.23 0.38
N ASP A 67 -8.70 10.55 -0.84
CA ASP A 67 -8.91 9.59 -1.94
C ASP A 67 -8.11 9.95 -3.21
N ASP A 68 -7.11 10.83 -3.10
CA ASP A 68 -6.08 11.02 -4.11
C ASP A 68 -4.98 9.95 -3.91
N PRO A 69 -4.84 8.96 -4.80
CA PRO A 69 -3.88 7.87 -4.63
C PRO A 69 -2.43 8.35 -4.51
N ASN A 70 -2.05 9.45 -5.17
CA ASN A 70 -0.70 10.00 -5.07
C ASN A 70 -0.45 10.60 -3.68
N ALA A 71 -1.45 11.28 -3.11
CA ALA A 71 -1.35 11.83 -1.77
C ALA A 71 -1.35 10.70 -0.71
N VAL A 72 -2.23 9.71 -0.85
CA VAL A 72 -2.30 8.56 0.05
C VAL A 72 -0.97 7.79 0.04
N GLN A 73 -0.37 7.56 -1.14
CA GLN A 73 0.92 6.90 -1.28
C GLN A 73 2.04 7.65 -0.55
N GLN A 74 2.07 8.98 -0.67
CA GLN A 74 3.05 9.83 0.02
C GLN A 74 2.87 9.77 1.53
N ILE A 75 1.62 9.81 2.02
CA ILE A 75 1.31 9.71 3.45
C ILE A 75 1.74 8.34 4.00
N ALA A 76 1.40 7.25 3.31
CA ALA A 76 1.79 5.89 3.70
C ALA A 76 3.33 5.76 3.77
N ALA A 77 4.04 6.22 2.73
CA ALA A 77 5.49 6.19 2.69
C ALA A 77 6.13 7.01 3.81
N ALA A 78 5.61 8.20 4.11
CA ALA A 78 6.11 9.05 5.19
C ALA A 78 5.91 8.39 6.57
N LEU A 79 4.78 7.73 6.81
CA LEU A 79 4.54 6.98 8.04
C LEU A 79 5.48 5.76 8.16
N ASN A 80 5.65 4.99 7.08
CA ASN A 80 6.49 3.79 7.07
C ASN A 80 7.98 4.09 7.29
N THR A 81 8.47 5.18 6.70
CA THR A 81 9.90 5.54 6.70
C THR A 81 10.28 6.52 7.81
N ASN A 82 9.35 6.83 8.73
CA ASN A 82 9.53 7.88 9.75
C ASN A 82 9.89 9.26 9.15
N GLY A 83 9.33 9.58 7.98
CA GLY A 83 9.52 10.86 7.29
C GLY A 83 8.67 12.00 7.85
N THR A 84 8.75 13.14 7.16
CA THR A 84 7.90 14.33 7.41
C THR A 84 7.20 14.68 6.11
N LEU A 85 5.92 15.05 6.20
CA LEU A 85 5.09 15.39 5.04
C LEU A 85 4.06 16.46 5.43
N ALA A 86 3.79 17.36 4.50
CA ALA A 86 2.60 18.22 4.52
C ALA A 86 1.97 18.20 3.12
N ILE A 87 0.72 17.77 3.03
CA ILE A 87 0.00 17.65 1.76
C ILE A 87 -1.47 17.98 1.94
N THR A 88 -2.09 18.57 0.92
CA THR A 88 -3.53 18.82 0.91
C THR A 88 -4.23 17.74 0.10
N CYS A 89 -5.30 17.17 0.66
CA CYS A 89 -6.14 16.18 -0.01
C CYS A 89 -7.57 16.36 0.48
N ASN A 90 -8.54 16.43 -0.43
CA ASN A 90 -9.95 16.73 -0.13
C ASN A 90 -10.17 17.98 0.72
N GLY A 91 -9.36 19.02 0.46
CA GLY A 91 -9.38 20.27 1.22
C GLY A 91 -8.85 20.16 2.65
N ILE A 92 -8.32 19.00 3.05
CA ILE A 92 -7.75 18.76 4.38
C ILE A 92 -6.23 18.84 4.30
N ASN A 93 -5.62 19.56 5.23
CA ASN A 93 -4.17 19.54 5.40
C ASN A 93 -3.76 18.33 6.24
N TRP A 94 -3.13 17.37 5.57
CA TRP A 94 -2.55 16.17 6.16
C TRP A 94 -1.09 16.43 6.50
N ARG A 95 -0.69 16.07 7.73
CA ARG A 95 0.69 16.22 8.19
C ARG A 95 1.18 14.93 8.81
N ILE A 96 2.39 14.54 8.41
CA ILE A 96 3.20 13.53 9.10
C ILE A 96 4.40 14.24 9.68
N GLY A 97 4.72 14.01 10.94
CA GLY A 97 5.93 14.58 11.52
C GLY A 97 6.26 14.05 12.90
N ALA A 98 7.41 14.47 13.41
CA ALA A 98 7.91 14.03 14.71
C ALA A 98 7.10 14.64 15.85
N CYS A 99 6.60 13.77 16.72
CA CYS A 99 6.06 14.17 18.02
C CYS A 99 6.26 13.07 19.05
N GLY A 100 7.44 13.08 19.69
CA GLY A 100 7.92 11.98 20.50
C GLY A 100 8.62 10.89 19.67
N PRO A 101 8.65 9.63 20.15
CA PRO A 101 9.49 8.57 19.59
C PRO A 101 8.97 7.95 18.28
N SER A 102 7.77 8.31 17.83
CA SER A 102 7.22 7.89 16.53
C SER A 102 6.63 9.08 15.76
N ARG A 103 6.12 8.84 14.55
CA ARG A 103 5.40 9.83 13.75
C ARG A 103 3.95 9.98 14.18
N GLU A 104 3.55 11.24 14.25
CA GLU A 104 2.17 11.69 14.35
C GLU A 104 1.53 11.72 12.96
N LEU A 105 0.27 11.30 12.87
CA LEU A 105 -0.62 11.55 11.74
C LEU A 105 -1.64 12.60 12.15
N SER A 106 -1.71 13.70 11.40
CA SER A 106 -2.65 14.79 11.65
C SER A 106 -3.49 15.06 10.40
N ALA A 107 -4.80 14.96 10.54
CA ALA A 107 -5.78 15.43 9.58
C ALA A 107 -6.49 16.66 10.17
N ALA A 108 -6.29 17.83 9.56
CA ALA A 108 -6.82 19.12 10.03
C ALA A 108 -6.28 19.57 11.41
N GLY A 109 -4.99 19.35 11.67
CA GLY A 109 -4.28 19.89 12.83
C GLY A 109 -2.82 20.25 12.52
N THR A 110 -2.08 20.67 13.54
CA THR A 110 -0.64 20.98 13.42
C THR A 110 0.17 19.95 14.17
N THR A 111 1.26 19.48 13.54
CA THR A 111 2.15 18.49 14.12
C THR A 111 2.59 18.90 15.52
N CYS A 112 2.40 18.02 16.49
CA CYS A 112 2.89 18.18 17.84
C CYS A 112 2.26 19.34 18.64
N LEU A 113 1.11 19.84 18.21
CA LEU A 113 0.29 20.80 18.95
C LEU A 113 -1.00 20.17 19.47
N CYS A 114 -1.63 20.83 20.44
CA CYS A 114 -2.93 20.47 21.00
C CYS A 114 -4.07 21.14 20.23
N SER A 115 -4.27 20.78 18.95
CA SER A 115 -5.38 21.32 18.16
C SER A 115 -6.75 20.87 18.69
N ASN A 116 -7.77 21.72 18.56
CA ASN A 116 -9.15 21.43 18.94
C ASN A 116 -10.13 22.28 18.08
N PRO A 117 -11.03 21.68 17.29
CA PRO A 117 -11.11 20.25 16.98
C PRO A 117 -10.01 19.84 15.98
N ALA A 118 -9.57 18.59 16.03
CA ALA A 118 -8.73 18.00 15.00
C ALA A 118 -8.83 16.46 15.00
N HIS A 119 -8.21 15.81 14.01
CA HIS A 119 -8.06 14.36 13.93
C HIS A 119 -6.57 14.04 13.97
N ILE A 120 -6.04 13.82 15.17
CA ILE A 120 -4.60 13.59 15.40
C ILE A 120 -4.41 12.23 16.05
N LEU A 121 -3.48 11.44 15.54
CA LEU A 121 -2.98 10.23 16.18
C LEU A 121 -1.48 10.37 16.45
N ARG A 122 -1.12 10.29 17.72
CA ARG A 122 0.27 10.23 18.21
C ARG A 122 0.39 9.30 19.42
N PRO A 123 0.03 8.00 19.26
CA PRO A 123 -0.10 7.07 20.38
C PRO A 123 1.21 6.87 21.17
N CYS A 124 2.34 7.15 20.53
CA CYS A 124 3.66 6.95 21.11
C CYS A 124 4.18 8.10 21.97
N LEU A 125 3.41 9.16 22.21
CA LEU A 125 3.77 10.12 23.24
C LEU A 125 3.79 9.43 24.61
N THR A 126 4.81 9.74 25.42
CA THR A 126 5.04 9.14 26.75
C THR A 126 4.14 9.75 27.84
N ASN A 127 3.04 10.40 27.45
CA ASN A 127 2.04 11.02 28.33
C ASN A 127 0.62 10.75 27.81
N PHE A 128 -0.40 11.35 28.43
CA PHE A 128 -1.81 11.15 28.09
C PHE A 128 -2.31 11.99 26.89
N ASN A 129 -1.43 12.67 26.16
CA ASN A 129 -1.78 13.52 25.00
C ASN A 129 -1.68 12.76 23.67
N TRP A 130 -2.20 11.53 23.62
CA TRP A 130 -2.07 10.58 22.50
C TRP A 130 -2.77 11.00 21.19
N GLY A 131 -3.43 12.17 21.17
CA GLY A 131 -4.21 12.66 20.04
C GLY A 131 -5.69 12.74 20.37
N GLY A 132 -6.54 12.71 19.36
CA GLY A 132 -8.00 12.79 19.49
C GLY A 132 -8.68 12.96 18.14
N ILE A 133 -9.94 12.54 18.05
CA ILE A 133 -10.80 12.65 16.87
C ILE A 133 -11.94 13.63 17.18
N ALA A 134 -12.11 14.63 16.30
CA ALA A 134 -13.19 15.61 16.32
C ALA A 134 -13.39 16.36 17.66
N GLY A 135 -12.29 16.60 18.38
CA GLY A 135 -12.32 17.29 19.67
C GLY A 135 -10.93 17.67 20.16
N PRO A 136 -10.73 17.84 21.48
CA PRO A 136 -9.41 18.12 22.04
C PRO A 136 -8.44 16.96 21.77
N THR A 137 -7.21 17.28 21.39
CA THR A 137 -6.14 16.30 21.10
C THR A 137 -5.08 16.19 22.21
N CYS A 138 -5.27 16.94 23.29
CA CYS A 138 -4.54 16.84 24.55
C CYS A 138 -5.55 16.67 25.67
N ASN A 139 -5.26 15.78 26.62
CA ASN A 139 -6.23 15.30 27.60
C ASN A 139 -7.57 14.87 26.95
N ALA A 140 -7.49 14.23 25.79
CA ALA A 140 -8.65 13.86 25.00
C ALA A 140 -9.56 12.89 25.77
N PRO A 141 -10.88 12.97 25.59
CA PRO A 141 -11.81 12.03 26.20
C PRO A 141 -11.57 10.61 25.69
N THR A 142 -11.95 9.62 26.51
CA THR A 142 -11.92 8.20 26.14
C THR A 142 -12.65 7.99 24.80
N GLN A 143 -11.97 7.37 23.84
CA GLN A 143 -12.51 7.13 22.51
C GLN A 143 -11.77 6.00 21.81
N THR A 144 -12.41 5.39 20.82
CA THR A 144 -11.74 4.52 19.86
C THR A 144 -11.30 5.35 18.66
N MET A 145 -10.04 5.20 18.24
CA MET A 145 -9.51 5.87 17.05
C MET A 145 -9.10 4.84 16.01
N LYS A 146 -9.36 5.16 14.74
CA LYS A 146 -9.17 4.25 13.62
C LYS A 146 -8.51 4.95 12.44
N VAL A 147 -7.56 4.26 11.80
CA VAL A 147 -6.92 4.65 10.55
C VAL A 147 -7.00 3.47 9.59
N VAL A 148 -7.49 3.71 8.37
CA VAL A 148 -7.59 2.70 7.33
C VAL A 148 -6.89 3.22 6.09
N PHE A 149 -5.92 2.46 5.60
CA PHE A 149 -5.43 2.58 4.24
C PHE A 149 -6.08 1.49 3.39
N GLU A 150 -7.02 1.90 2.55
CA GLU A 150 -7.69 1.01 1.61
C GLU A 150 -6.76 0.76 0.42
N THR A 151 -6.56 -0.51 0.09
CA THR A 151 -5.86 -0.88 -1.12
C THR A 151 -6.85 -0.96 -2.26
N GLY A 152 -6.53 -0.32 -3.39
CA GLY A 152 -7.29 -0.58 -4.60
C GLY A 152 -7.16 -2.05 -4.94
N SER A 153 -8.23 -2.66 -5.46
CA SER A 153 -8.06 -3.90 -6.22
C SER A 153 -7.07 -3.58 -7.34
N ARG A 154 -5.87 -4.17 -7.31
CA ARG A 154 -4.99 -4.11 -8.48
C ARG A 154 -5.82 -4.67 -9.63
N THR A 155 -6.09 -3.85 -10.64
CA THR A 155 -6.72 -4.34 -11.86
C THR A 155 -5.77 -5.36 -12.47
N THR A 156 -6.13 -6.62 -12.35
CA THR A 156 -5.37 -7.73 -12.91
C THR A 156 -5.80 -7.85 -14.36
N CYS A 157 -4.91 -7.49 -15.25
CA CYS A 157 -5.15 -7.55 -16.68
C CYS A 157 -4.68 -8.92 -17.20
N PHE A 158 -5.60 -9.61 -17.86
CA PHE A 158 -5.36 -10.91 -18.44
C PHE A 158 -4.99 -10.74 -19.90
N TYR A 159 -3.93 -11.39 -20.34
CA TYR A 159 -3.43 -11.27 -21.69
C TYR A 159 -3.30 -12.62 -22.38
N LYS A 160 -3.50 -12.62 -23.69
CA LYS A 160 -3.24 -13.75 -24.58
C LYS A 160 -2.27 -13.35 -25.68
N THR A 161 -1.50 -14.32 -26.18
CA THR A 161 -0.53 -14.07 -27.25
C THR A 161 -1.28 -13.75 -28.54
N LYS A 162 -1.13 -12.52 -29.03
CA LYS A 162 -1.69 -12.12 -30.33
C LYS A 162 -0.72 -12.37 -31.46
N LYS A 163 0.56 -12.02 -31.26
CA LYS A 163 1.63 -12.26 -32.22
C LYS A 163 2.88 -12.69 -31.49
N PHE A 164 3.61 -13.59 -32.10
CA PHE A 164 4.91 -14.05 -31.65
C PHE A 164 5.92 -13.86 -32.78
N LYS A 165 7.11 -13.34 -32.44
CA LYS A 165 8.19 -13.10 -33.39
C LYS A 165 9.52 -13.58 -32.80
N GLN A 166 10.14 -14.54 -33.46
CA GLN A 166 11.51 -14.96 -33.19
C GLN A 166 12.48 -14.11 -34.02
N LYS A 167 13.49 -13.53 -33.38
CA LYS A 167 14.55 -12.80 -34.06
C LYS A 167 15.91 -13.38 -33.68
N LYS A 168 16.60 -13.98 -34.64
CA LYS A 168 17.98 -14.47 -34.49
C LYS A 168 18.17 -15.57 -33.42
N CYS A 169 17.11 -16.23 -32.99
CA CYS A 169 17.24 -17.57 -32.39
C CYS A 169 17.22 -18.53 -33.56
N VAL A 170 18.28 -19.28 -33.80
CA VAL A 170 18.45 -20.05 -35.05
C VAL A 170 18.05 -21.50 -34.83
N ASP A 171 18.52 -22.10 -33.74
CA ASP A 171 18.39 -23.54 -33.49
C ASP A 171 17.51 -23.85 -32.28
N SER A 172 17.60 -23.03 -31.24
CA SER A 172 16.95 -23.31 -29.96
C SER A 172 15.46 -22.98 -29.90
N GLY A 173 14.96 -22.25 -30.90
CA GLY A 173 13.62 -21.67 -30.82
C GLY A 173 13.47 -20.71 -29.64
N CYS A 174 12.23 -20.38 -29.32
CA CYS A 174 11.90 -19.61 -28.12
C CYS A 174 11.22 -20.51 -27.09
N PRO A 175 11.34 -20.21 -25.79
CA PRO A 175 10.62 -20.93 -24.74
C PRO A 175 9.11 -20.85 -25.02
N THR A 176 8.54 -21.93 -25.56
CA THR A 176 7.16 -21.92 -26.03
C THR A 176 6.23 -22.28 -24.89
N LYS A 177 5.59 -21.26 -24.33
CA LYS A 177 4.17 -21.37 -24.04
C LYS A 177 3.48 -20.25 -24.79
N ARG A 178 2.87 -20.61 -25.92
CA ARG A 178 1.86 -19.77 -26.54
C ARG A 178 0.78 -19.60 -25.49
N VAL A 179 0.54 -18.36 -25.08
CA VAL A 179 -0.49 -18.05 -24.10
C VAL A 179 -1.80 -18.01 -24.87
N ASP A 180 -2.32 -19.18 -25.22
CA ASP A 180 -3.58 -19.33 -25.96
C ASP A 180 -4.78 -19.15 -25.01
N GLU A 181 -4.58 -19.41 -23.72
CA GLU A 181 -5.50 -19.09 -22.62
C GLU A 181 -5.13 -17.76 -21.95
N CYS A 182 -6.09 -17.11 -21.32
CA CYS A 182 -5.86 -15.87 -20.57
C CYS A 182 -5.01 -16.14 -19.33
N LEU A 183 -3.72 -15.81 -19.38
CA LEU A 183 -2.84 -15.90 -18.21
C LEU A 183 -2.70 -14.54 -17.52
N VAL A 184 -2.54 -14.62 -16.20
CA VAL A 184 -2.18 -13.49 -15.34
C VAL A 184 -0.71 -13.18 -15.60
N ASP A 185 -0.40 -11.94 -15.98
CA ASP A 185 0.97 -11.45 -15.89
C ASP A 185 1.16 -10.84 -14.51
N SER A 186 1.87 -11.56 -13.62
CA SER A 186 2.16 -11.11 -12.26
C SER A 186 3.29 -10.07 -12.21
N GLU A 187 4.03 -9.86 -13.31
CA GLU A 187 5.20 -8.98 -13.34
C GLU A 187 4.89 -7.56 -13.87
N LEU A 188 3.76 -7.38 -14.56
CA LEU A 188 3.32 -6.08 -15.08
C LEU A 188 1.94 -5.71 -14.50
N PRO A 189 1.89 -5.16 -13.27
CA PRO A 189 0.63 -4.66 -12.72
C PRO A 189 0.11 -3.53 -13.62
N CYS A 190 -1.17 -3.63 -14.04
CA CYS A 190 -1.83 -2.46 -14.62
C CYS A 190 -2.11 -1.48 -13.49
N GLU A 191 -1.49 -0.30 -13.54
CA GLU A 191 -1.68 0.73 -12.51
C GLU A 191 -3.09 1.36 -12.61
N ASP A 192 -3.76 1.23 -13.77
CA ASP A 192 -5.14 1.67 -14.00
C ASP A 192 -5.88 0.82 -15.08
N VAL A 193 -7.22 0.89 -15.12
CA VAL A 193 -8.09 0.17 -16.09
C VAL A 193 -7.81 0.59 -17.56
N GLY A 194 -7.31 1.82 -17.76
CA GLY A 194 -6.94 2.37 -19.06
C GLY A 194 -5.66 1.75 -19.62
N GLN A 195 -4.68 1.41 -18.78
CA GLN A 195 -3.45 0.71 -19.14
C GLN A 195 -3.76 -0.71 -19.59
N CYS A 196 -4.78 -1.34 -19.02
CA CYS A 196 -5.25 -2.65 -19.47
C CYS A 196 -5.75 -2.65 -20.92
N SER A 197 -6.17 -1.51 -21.48
CA SER A 197 -6.60 -1.44 -22.88
C SER A 197 -5.44 -1.49 -23.89
N LYS A 198 -4.19 -1.35 -23.41
CA LYS A 198 -2.99 -1.29 -24.25
C LYS A 198 -2.46 -2.69 -24.54
N LYS A 199 -1.86 -2.85 -25.73
CA LYS A 199 -1.09 -4.06 -26.07
C LYS A 199 0.27 -3.97 -25.40
N ILE A 200 0.73 -5.07 -24.80
CA ILE A 200 2.06 -5.13 -24.21
C ILE A 200 3.01 -5.94 -25.08
N ASN A 201 4.29 -5.57 -25.02
CA ASN A 201 5.37 -6.21 -25.76
C ASN A 201 6.34 -6.83 -24.76
N LEU A 202 6.35 -8.16 -24.69
CA LEU A 202 7.29 -8.92 -23.86
C LEU A 202 8.46 -9.37 -24.73
N SER A 203 9.67 -9.31 -24.19
CA SER A 203 10.88 -9.80 -24.86
C SER A 203 11.61 -10.77 -23.94
N SER A 204 11.92 -11.96 -24.44
CA SER A 204 12.73 -12.95 -23.73
C SER A 204 13.96 -13.34 -24.56
N GLY A 205 14.95 -13.95 -23.90
CA GLY A 205 16.07 -14.60 -24.58
C GLY A 205 15.62 -15.85 -25.36
N CYS A 206 16.50 -16.34 -26.23
CA CYS A 206 16.34 -17.65 -26.85
C CYS A 206 16.39 -18.76 -25.79
N ALA A 207 15.89 -19.95 -26.12
CA ALA A 207 15.92 -21.07 -25.20
C ALA A 207 17.36 -21.55 -24.93
N ASN A 208 18.25 -21.43 -25.92
CA ASN A 208 19.68 -21.59 -25.73
C ASN A 208 20.30 -20.23 -25.36
N PRO A 209 20.95 -20.11 -24.19
CA PRO A 209 21.59 -18.87 -23.75
C PRO A 209 22.80 -18.44 -24.59
N GLU A 210 23.39 -19.34 -25.39
CA GLU A 210 24.52 -19.04 -26.27
C GLU A 210 24.08 -18.31 -27.56
N GLU A 211 22.81 -18.36 -27.91
CA GLU A 211 22.26 -17.65 -29.06
C GLU A 211 22.02 -16.17 -28.73
N LYS A 212 22.46 -15.28 -29.64
CA LYS A 212 22.31 -13.82 -29.47
C LYS A 212 20.95 -13.26 -29.88
N GLY A 213 19.94 -14.11 -29.98
CA GLY A 213 18.60 -13.75 -30.44
C GLY A 213 17.67 -13.26 -29.33
N ARG A 214 16.47 -12.83 -29.73
CA ARG A 214 15.38 -12.46 -28.84
C ARG A 214 14.04 -12.92 -29.38
N CYS A 215 13.15 -13.24 -28.46
CA CYS A 215 11.78 -13.66 -28.71
C CYS A 215 10.87 -12.52 -28.30
N LYS A 216 10.01 -12.04 -29.19
CA LYS A 216 9.07 -10.95 -28.92
C LYS A 216 7.63 -11.47 -28.91
N HIS A 217 6.95 -11.31 -27.79
CA HIS A 217 5.54 -11.58 -27.62
C HIS A 217 4.77 -10.26 -27.66
N ILE A 218 3.79 -10.17 -28.55
CA ILE A 218 2.80 -9.09 -28.55
C ILE A 218 1.54 -9.70 -27.95
N LEU A 219 1.22 -9.27 -26.74
CA LEU A 219 0.08 -9.76 -26.02
C LEU A 219 -1.10 -8.79 -26.21
N ALA A 220 -2.30 -9.35 -26.30
CA ALA A 220 -3.54 -8.59 -26.33
C ALA A 220 -4.38 -8.96 -25.12
N ARG A 221 -5.03 -7.95 -24.53
CA ARG A 221 -5.94 -8.16 -23.41
C ARG A 221 -7.07 -9.09 -23.82
N CYS A 222 -7.42 -9.99 -22.92
CA CYS A 222 -8.61 -10.81 -23.04
C CYS A 222 -9.59 -10.64 -21.88
N ASP A 223 -9.15 -10.16 -20.71
CA ASP A 223 -10.04 -9.80 -19.59
C ASP A 223 -9.39 -8.79 -18.62
N CYS A 224 -10.17 -8.13 -17.78
CA CYS A 224 -9.72 -7.38 -16.60
C CYS A 224 -10.60 -7.69 -15.40
N LYS A 225 -9.97 -8.00 -14.26
CA LYS A 225 -10.66 -8.18 -12.99
C LYS A 225 -10.02 -7.31 -11.92
#